data_AF-A0A1X7F8M9-F1
#
_entry.id   AF-A0A1X7F8M9-F1
#
_cell.length_a   1.000
_cell.length_b   1.000
_cell.length_c   1.000
_cell.angle_alpha   90.00
_cell.angle_beta   90.00
_cell.angle_gamma   90.00
#
_symmetry.space_group_name_H-M   'P 1'
#
loop_
_entity.id
_entity.type
_entity.pdbx_description
1 polymer ?
#
loop_
_entity_poly.entity_id
_entity_poly.type
_entity_poly.pdbx_seq_one_letter_code
_entity_poly.pdbx_strand_id
1 'polypeptide(L)'
;MTIRGTSRSHSPTTDASSYSEREHAAAPAAESSGAPAGTQASGALRRLLQMRRRRSQSNAPVEQASSSTPRDLRLHTAVLNTDARAVRMLVASGLKPVYLDEERRTPLDVLDAMPIDAASRRTLRSALLGSQNPSAPQRYVKPEAFHGSPWGFEILMSGELRSGANDAKGGTQSLEGKVFFSDRTPGSPLEITIRTDLRKNARLYSNGYGWKSTTATSRGFQYRMAQAMLDGIHRQAPLNMSGEPEMIQVDDWSEIEPGVVDYLAQALHKTGSFEKPEFEHASLHEMFEAIRLPSSLTFTVGHAHTTFVEGPQLWDLYARAAAQLKQNLESGKAPLLAMINEGRVVPIVFGFEKVFELQSHTIRYKPPKGRKDYSYQSENHPLSGSSKGGRLKEIEVRHLHDLATLTVACLARGVVIPDDVTIRIKQYAAQAPQAEYWTAAQRAAFEATLIDALAHWTGHHSGEMRYVLANAPIEQLQAFNAHLRSLPLAHPPRT
;
A
#
# COMPACT_ATOMS: atom_id res chain seq x y z
N MET A 1 42.15 -43.42 29.57
CA MET A 1 43.15 -44.44 29.18
C MET A 1 43.74 -44.01 27.84
N THR A 2 45.02 -43.61 27.83
CA THR A 2 45.96 -43.60 26.68
C THR A 2 45.60 -42.91 25.33
N ILE A 3 46.02 -41.62 25.16
CA ILE A 3 46.63 -41.00 23.93
C ILE A 3 45.74 -40.85 22.66
N ARG A 4 45.87 -39.89 21.70
CA ARG A 4 46.77 -38.73 21.38
C ARG A 4 45.89 -37.42 21.33
N GLY A 5 46.09 -36.28 20.64
CA GLY A 5 47.08 -35.74 19.67
C GLY A 5 46.59 -35.74 18.20
N THR A 6 46.86 -34.75 17.32
CA THR A 6 47.64 -33.47 17.42
C THR A 6 47.30 -32.45 16.30
N SER A 7 47.38 -31.14 16.62
CA SER A 7 47.63 -29.96 15.73
C SER A 7 46.55 -29.57 14.67
N ARG A 8 46.27 -28.30 14.29
CA ARG A 8 47.05 -27.04 14.07
C ARG A 8 47.98 -27.12 12.82
N SER A 9 48.16 -26.12 11.94
CA SER A 9 47.84 -24.66 11.90
C SER A 9 47.51 -24.23 10.42
N HIS A 10 47.31 -22.97 9.97
CA HIS A 10 47.35 -21.62 10.57
C HIS A 10 46.44 -20.59 9.82
N SER A 11 46.91 -19.36 9.56
CA SER A 11 46.34 -18.24 8.75
C SER A 11 47.53 -17.48 8.06
N PRO A 12 47.44 -16.35 7.30
CA PRO A 12 46.63 -15.12 7.55
C PRO A 12 46.11 -14.31 6.31
N THR A 13 45.64 -13.10 6.62
CA THR A 13 45.17 -11.91 5.82
C THR A 13 46.07 -11.43 4.66
N THR A 14 45.60 -10.69 3.62
CA THR A 14 45.36 -9.21 3.63
C THR A 14 44.56 -8.60 2.44
N ASP A 15 43.84 -7.51 2.75
CA ASP A 15 43.62 -6.20 2.07
C ASP A 15 43.52 -5.95 0.53
N ALA A 16 42.35 -5.38 0.17
CA ALA A 16 42.11 -4.06 -0.45
C ALA A 16 42.47 -3.67 -1.91
N SER A 17 41.47 -3.01 -2.55
CA SER A 17 41.56 -2.09 -3.71
C SER A 17 41.82 -2.74 -5.11
N SER A 18 41.63 -2.08 -6.27
CA SER A 18 41.35 -0.66 -6.57
C SER A 18 40.51 -0.45 -7.88
N TYR A 19 40.61 0.74 -8.47
CA TYR A 19 39.73 1.41 -9.45
C TYR A 19 40.07 1.13 -10.96
N SER A 20 39.40 1.88 -11.86
CA SER A 20 39.57 2.03 -13.32
C SER A 20 38.91 0.94 -14.20
N GLU A 21 38.17 1.21 -15.28
CA GLU A 21 38.20 2.24 -16.36
C GLU A 21 39.32 2.08 -17.40
N ARG A 22 38.94 1.70 -18.63
CA ARG A 22 39.45 2.33 -19.88
C ARG A 22 38.62 1.96 -21.11
N GLU A 23 38.70 2.81 -22.13
CA GLU A 23 37.96 2.72 -23.39
C GLU A 23 38.82 2.23 -24.58
N HIS A 24 38.13 2.06 -25.72
CA HIS A 24 38.54 2.37 -27.11
C HIS A 24 38.90 1.25 -28.10
N ALA A 25 38.20 1.34 -29.25
CA ALA A 25 38.62 1.04 -30.62
C ALA A 25 38.84 -0.45 -31.02
N ALA A 26 38.72 -0.86 -32.29
CA ALA A 26 38.39 -0.13 -33.54
C ALA A 26 37.54 -1.00 -34.50
N ALA A 27 36.97 -0.39 -35.54
CA ALA A 27 36.49 -1.07 -36.76
C ALA A 27 37.57 -1.02 -37.87
N PRO A 28 37.43 -1.77 -38.99
CA PRO A 28 36.99 -1.08 -40.23
C PRO A 28 36.25 -1.93 -41.30
N ALA A 29 35.56 -1.23 -42.23
CA ALA A 29 35.38 -1.52 -43.69
C ALA A 29 34.71 -2.83 -44.18
N ALA A 30 34.00 -2.89 -45.33
CA ALA A 30 33.48 -1.86 -46.25
C ALA A 30 32.41 -2.44 -47.24
N GLU A 31 31.56 -1.56 -47.81
CA GLU A 31 31.00 -1.55 -49.20
C GLU A 31 30.23 -2.76 -49.81
N SER A 32 29.28 -2.62 -50.76
CA SER A 32 28.47 -1.47 -51.26
C SER A 32 27.26 -1.94 -52.12
N SER A 33 26.48 -0.98 -52.68
CA SER A 33 25.32 -1.12 -53.60
C SER A 33 24.00 -1.68 -53.01
N GLY A 34 22.79 -1.26 -53.42
CA GLY A 34 22.36 -0.20 -54.36
C GLY A 34 20.86 0.13 -54.19
N ALA A 35 20.35 1.20 -54.82
CA ALA A 35 18.97 1.71 -54.68
C ALA A 35 18.32 2.00 -56.07
N PRO A 36 16.97 2.15 -56.23
CA PRO A 36 16.24 3.34 -55.78
C PRO A 36 14.78 3.10 -55.25
N ALA A 37 14.02 4.20 -55.05
CA ALA A 37 12.82 4.28 -54.19
C ALA A 37 11.43 4.03 -54.84
N GLY A 38 10.38 3.86 -54.01
CA GLY A 38 9.00 3.57 -54.44
C GLY A 38 7.85 3.97 -53.48
N THR A 39 7.72 5.26 -53.14
CA THR A 39 6.46 5.98 -52.82
C THR A 39 5.36 5.33 -51.92
N GLN A 40 5.38 5.60 -50.60
CA GLN A 40 4.14 5.57 -49.75
C GLN A 40 3.98 6.71 -48.70
N ALA A 41 5.00 7.55 -48.43
CA ALA A 41 5.01 8.45 -47.26
C ALA A 41 4.06 9.68 -47.30
N SER A 42 3.35 9.95 -48.41
CA SER A 42 2.66 11.24 -48.64
C SER A 42 1.34 11.40 -47.84
N GLY A 43 0.61 10.32 -47.60
CA GLY A 43 -0.77 10.38 -47.06
C GLY A 43 -0.87 10.87 -45.61
N ALA A 44 0.03 10.41 -44.73
CA ALA A 44 -0.03 10.72 -43.30
C ALA A 44 0.25 12.20 -43.00
N LEU A 45 1.30 12.75 -43.62
CA LEU A 45 1.73 14.14 -43.40
C LEU A 45 0.65 15.15 -43.83
N ARG A 46 -0.05 14.87 -44.95
CA ARG A 46 -1.14 15.71 -45.47
C ARG A 46 -2.34 15.76 -44.51
N ARG A 47 -2.73 14.62 -43.91
CA ARG A 47 -3.79 14.57 -42.87
C ARG A 47 -3.38 15.33 -41.61
N LEU A 48 -2.13 15.22 -41.18
CA LEU A 48 -1.59 15.89 -39.99
C LEU A 48 -1.62 17.42 -40.16
N LEU A 49 -1.24 17.93 -41.35
CA LEU A 49 -1.30 19.36 -41.68
C LEU A 49 -2.75 19.90 -41.79
N GLN A 50 -3.68 19.12 -42.35
CA GLN A 50 -5.10 19.50 -42.37
C GLN A 50 -5.72 19.58 -40.96
N MET A 51 -5.41 18.62 -40.09
CA MET A 51 -5.83 18.67 -38.67
C MET A 51 -5.22 19.88 -37.94
N ARG A 52 -3.97 20.25 -38.24
CA ARG A 52 -3.33 21.42 -37.63
C ARG A 52 -4.02 22.73 -38.03
N ARG A 53 -4.39 22.91 -39.31
CA ARG A 53 -5.15 24.10 -39.77
C ARG A 53 -6.55 24.21 -39.14
N ARG A 54 -7.27 23.10 -38.93
CA ARG A 54 -8.58 23.13 -38.22
C ARG A 54 -8.48 23.55 -36.75
N ARG A 55 -7.32 23.43 -36.11
CA ARG A 55 -7.07 23.92 -34.74
C ARG A 55 -6.70 25.41 -34.66
N SER A 56 -6.56 26.11 -35.79
CA SER A 56 -6.10 27.51 -35.84
C SER A 56 -7.22 28.54 -36.01
N GLN A 57 -8.49 28.13 -36.02
CA GLN A 57 -9.64 29.01 -36.32
C GLN A 57 -10.73 29.03 -35.22
N SER A 58 -10.41 28.59 -34.01
CA SER A 58 -11.31 28.65 -32.85
C SER A 58 -10.77 29.60 -31.77
N ASN A 59 -10.57 30.87 -32.12
CA ASN A 59 -10.36 31.94 -31.14
C ASN A 59 -11.71 32.36 -30.55
N ALA A 60 -12.24 31.53 -29.64
CA ALA A 60 -13.28 31.91 -28.70
C ALA A 60 -12.63 32.12 -27.32
N PRO A 61 -13.10 33.08 -26.50
CA PRO A 61 -12.57 33.27 -25.16
C PRO A 61 -12.83 32.04 -24.29
N VAL A 62 -11.95 31.80 -23.30
CA VAL A 62 -12.12 30.71 -22.35
C VAL A 62 -13.21 31.09 -21.35
N GLU A 63 -14.44 30.67 -21.62
CA GLU A 63 -15.48 30.65 -20.60
C GLU A 63 -15.02 29.80 -19.41
N GLN A 64 -15.09 30.37 -18.21
CA GLN A 64 -14.78 29.63 -17.00
C GLN A 64 -15.93 28.65 -16.74
N ALA A 65 -15.65 27.35 -16.86
CA ALA A 65 -16.64 26.32 -16.65
C ALA A 65 -17.16 26.32 -15.21
N SER A 66 -18.26 27.03 -14.98
CA SER A 66 -18.98 27.12 -13.70
C SER A 66 -19.76 25.83 -13.43
N SER A 67 -19.05 24.71 -13.24
CA SER A 67 -19.65 23.45 -12.84
C SER A 67 -20.11 23.55 -11.38
N SER A 68 -21.31 24.09 -11.17
CA SER A 68 -21.94 24.24 -9.86
C SER A 68 -22.48 22.92 -9.33
N THR A 69 -21.59 21.96 -9.07
CA THR A 69 -21.88 20.82 -8.20
C THR A 69 -22.35 21.36 -6.84
N PRO A 70 -23.41 20.82 -6.21
CA PRO A 70 -23.87 21.29 -4.91
C PRO A 70 -22.72 21.34 -3.89
N ARG A 71 -22.50 22.50 -3.27
CA ARG A 71 -21.46 22.69 -2.26
C ARG A 71 -21.92 22.08 -0.94
N ASP A 72 -21.46 20.86 -0.65
CA ASP A 72 -21.70 20.24 0.65
C ASP A 72 -20.72 20.80 1.70
N LEU A 73 -21.13 21.90 2.34
CA LEU A 73 -20.33 22.63 3.33
C LEU A 73 -20.38 22.01 4.74
N ARG A 74 -21.02 20.85 4.93
CA ARG A 74 -21.19 20.25 6.28
C ARG A 74 -19.85 19.97 6.97
N LEU A 75 -18.80 19.63 6.22
CA LEU A 75 -17.45 19.48 6.78
C LEU A 75 -16.82 20.82 7.18
N HIS A 76 -17.01 21.90 6.41
CA HIS A 76 -16.56 23.24 6.81
C HIS A 76 -17.24 23.68 8.11
N THR A 77 -18.55 23.50 8.24
CA THR A 77 -19.29 23.80 9.48
C THR A 77 -18.81 22.97 10.67
N ALA A 78 -18.62 21.66 10.49
CA ALA A 78 -18.13 20.78 11.56
C ALA A 78 -16.69 21.14 12.01
N VAL A 79 -15.83 21.56 11.08
CA VAL A 79 -14.48 22.06 11.37
C VAL A 79 -14.53 23.39 12.13
N LEU A 80 -15.30 24.36 11.65
CA LEU A 80 -15.44 25.69 12.29
C LEU A 80 -15.98 25.56 13.73
N ASN A 81 -16.91 24.64 13.96
CA ASN A 81 -17.45 24.32 15.28
C ASN A 81 -16.50 23.49 16.17
N THR A 82 -15.30 23.13 15.68
CA THR A 82 -14.32 22.23 16.32
C THR A 82 -14.82 20.82 16.65
N ASP A 83 -15.94 20.39 16.06
CA ASP A 83 -16.57 19.10 16.37
C ASP A 83 -15.91 17.94 15.61
N ALA A 84 -14.83 17.41 16.20
CA ALA A 84 -14.13 16.24 15.70
C ALA A 84 -14.96 14.94 15.68
N ARG A 85 -16.15 14.90 16.31
CA ARG A 85 -17.10 13.77 16.22
C ARG A 85 -18.00 13.94 15.00
N ALA A 86 -18.59 15.11 14.78
CA ALA A 86 -19.36 15.41 13.56
C ALA A 86 -18.49 15.25 12.30
N VAL A 87 -17.24 15.73 12.32
CA VAL A 87 -16.29 15.49 11.22
C VAL A 87 -16.13 14.00 10.94
N ARG A 88 -15.89 13.15 11.97
CA ARG A 88 -15.75 11.70 11.77
C ARG A 88 -17.02 11.06 11.21
N MET A 89 -18.20 11.46 11.67
CA MET A 89 -19.46 10.91 11.15
C MET A 89 -19.70 11.29 9.68
N LEU A 90 -19.41 12.53 9.30
CA LEU A 90 -19.50 12.99 7.91
C LEU A 90 -18.49 12.29 6.99
N VAL A 91 -17.23 12.15 7.44
CA VAL A 91 -16.20 11.43 6.68
C VAL A 91 -16.56 9.94 6.54
N ALA A 92 -17.06 9.30 7.60
CA ALA A 92 -17.54 7.92 7.57
C ALA A 92 -18.79 7.72 6.69
N SER A 93 -19.65 8.74 6.53
CA SER A 93 -20.74 8.73 5.55
C SER A 93 -20.27 9.01 4.11
N GLY A 94 -18.97 8.92 3.83
CA GLY A 94 -18.38 9.11 2.51
C GLY A 94 -18.11 10.58 2.12
N LEU A 95 -18.38 11.56 2.99
CA LEU A 95 -18.16 12.97 2.64
C LEU A 95 -16.66 13.32 2.68
N LYS A 96 -16.15 13.91 1.60
CA LYS A 96 -14.70 14.11 1.38
C LYS A 96 -14.29 15.54 1.75
N PRO A 97 -13.13 15.77 2.38
CA PRO A 97 -12.65 17.10 2.81
C PRO A 97 -12.10 17.97 1.66
N VAL A 98 -12.79 17.97 0.51
CA VAL A 98 -12.27 18.49 -0.77
C VAL A 98 -13.24 19.41 -1.52
N TYR A 99 -14.45 19.59 -0.98
CA TYR A 99 -15.36 20.63 -1.45
C TYR A 99 -14.82 22.00 -1.07
N LEU A 100 -15.13 23.01 -1.89
CA LEU A 100 -14.66 24.37 -1.68
C LEU A 100 -15.79 25.26 -1.17
N ASP A 101 -15.47 26.15 -0.23
CA ASP A 101 -16.36 27.24 0.20
C ASP A 101 -16.37 28.40 -0.82
N GLU A 102 -16.96 29.53 -0.42
CA GLU A 102 -17.09 30.73 -1.26
C GLU A 102 -15.71 31.34 -1.55
N GLU A 103 -14.82 31.32 -0.56
CA GLU A 103 -13.42 31.79 -0.62
C GLU A 103 -12.47 30.78 -1.30
N ARG A 104 -13.01 29.66 -1.80
CA ARG A 104 -12.29 28.57 -2.49
C ARG A 104 -11.34 27.75 -1.61
N ARG A 105 -11.64 27.64 -0.31
CA ARG A 105 -10.91 26.85 0.70
C ARG A 105 -11.56 25.48 0.89
N THR A 106 -10.74 24.45 1.09
CA THR A 106 -11.19 23.15 1.63
C THR A 106 -11.41 23.23 3.15
N PRO A 107 -12.10 22.25 3.78
CA PRO A 107 -12.13 22.12 5.23
C PRO A 107 -10.75 22.05 5.90
N LEU A 108 -9.71 21.60 5.18
CA LEU A 108 -8.32 21.59 5.67
C LEU A 108 -7.69 22.99 5.63
N ASP A 109 -7.90 23.74 4.54
CA ASP A 109 -7.43 25.13 4.44
C ASP A 109 -8.14 26.03 5.49
N VAL A 110 -9.41 25.74 5.81
CA VAL A 110 -10.13 26.37 6.92
C VAL A 110 -9.49 25.98 8.27
N LEU A 111 -9.27 24.68 8.53
CA LEU A 111 -8.67 24.21 9.77
C LEU A 111 -7.27 24.78 10.03
N ASP A 112 -6.45 24.90 8.99
CA ASP A 112 -5.10 25.46 9.10
C ASP A 112 -5.10 26.98 9.32
N ALA A 113 -6.19 27.68 8.94
CA ALA A 113 -6.41 29.08 9.25
C ALA A 113 -7.07 29.35 10.62
N MET A 114 -7.60 28.33 11.30
CA MET A 114 -8.29 28.52 12.60
C MET A 114 -7.30 28.81 13.74
N PRO A 115 -7.59 29.77 14.64
CA PRO A 115 -6.76 30.12 15.80
C PRO A 115 -6.98 29.16 16.99
N ILE A 116 -6.78 27.86 16.74
CA ILE A 116 -6.89 26.78 17.75
C ILE A 116 -5.51 26.24 18.16
N ASP A 117 -5.47 25.51 19.27
CA ASP A 117 -4.26 24.86 19.78
C ASP A 117 -3.79 23.69 18.88
N ALA A 118 -2.61 23.16 19.19
CA ALA A 118 -1.98 22.11 18.39
C ALA A 118 -2.67 20.74 18.52
N ALA A 119 -3.21 20.38 19.69
CA ALA A 119 -3.86 19.09 19.94
C ALA A 119 -5.26 19.04 19.32
N SER A 120 -6.04 20.12 19.42
CA SER A 120 -7.32 20.28 18.71
C SER A 120 -7.10 20.25 17.20
N ARG A 121 -6.09 20.97 16.67
CA ARG A 121 -5.77 20.93 15.24
C ARG A 121 -5.32 19.54 14.80
N ARG A 122 -4.48 18.83 15.57
CA ARG A 122 -4.09 17.43 15.32
C ARG A 122 -5.31 16.51 15.27
N THR A 123 -6.23 16.68 16.21
CA THR A 123 -7.45 15.86 16.35
C THR A 123 -8.45 16.10 15.21
N LEU A 124 -8.71 17.36 14.85
CA LEU A 124 -9.57 17.74 13.72
C LEU A 124 -8.96 17.33 12.38
N ARG A 125 -7.63 17.50 12.20
CA ARG A 125 -6.94 17.08 10.98
C ARG A 125 -6.97 15.55 10.83
N SER A 126 -6.80 14.82 11.94
CA SER A 126 -6.91 13.37 11.98
C SER A 126 -8.35 12.87 11.74
N ALA A 127 -9.36 13.66 12.12
CA ALA A 127 -10.77 13.39 11.81
C ALA A 127 -11.10 13.65 10.32
N LEU A 128 -10.68 14.79 9.77
CA LEU A 128 -10.89 15.17 8.37
C LEU A 128 -10.24 14.20 7.39
N LEU A 129 -8.99 13.84 7.66
CA LEU A 129 -8.19 12.94 6.83
C LEU A 129 -8.48 11.46 7.11
N GLY A 130 -9.44 11.15 7.99
CA GLY A 130 -9.81 9.79 8.36
C GLY A 130 -10.23 8.94 7.15
N SER A 131 -9.81 7.67 7.13
CA SER A 131 -10.09 6.79 6.00
C SER A 131 -11.59 6.49 5.84
N GLN A 132 -12.03 6.41 4.58
CA GLN A 132 -13.37 6.03 4.19
C GLN A 132 -13.50 4.52 3.88
N ASN A 133 -12.47 3.73 4.16
CA ASN A 133 -12.53 2.27 4.06
C ASN A 133 -13.12 1.68 5.36
N PRO A 134 -14.19 0.84 5.31
CA PRO A 134 -14.80 0.25 6.49
C PRO A 134 -13.88 -0.73 7.24
N SER A 135 -12.84 -1.26 6.59
CA SER A 135 -11.80 -2.05 7.27
C SER A 135 -10.54 -1.23 7.56
N ALA A 136 -10.59 0.11 7.53
CA ALA A 136 -9.51 0.94 8.01
C ALA A 136 -9.88 1.60 9.36
N PRO A 137 -8.93 1.72 10.30
CA PRO A 137 -9.24 2.19 11.63
C PRO A 137 -9.24 3.71 11.72
N GLN A 138 -9.82 4.23 12.81
CA GLN A 138 -9.72 5.65 13.15
C GLN A 138 -8.28 6.15 13.09
N ARG A 139 -8.11 7.40 12.64
CA ARG A 139 -6.82 8.06 12.40
C ARG A 139 -5.98 7.47 11.24
N TYR A 140 -6.47 6.56 10.37
CA TYR A 140 -5.77 6.23 9.09
C TYR A 140 -6.01 7.31 8.03
N VAL A 141 -4.95 7.67 7.26
CA VAL A 141 -4.86 8.93 6.50
C VAL A 141 -4.39 8.75 5.03
N LYS A 142 -4.33 7.53 4.49
CA LYS A 142 -3.56 7.24 3.26
C LYS A 142 -4.36 6.55 2.14
N PRO A 143 -4.09 6.82 0.83
CA PRO A 143 -4.91 6.37 -0.29
C PRO A 143 -5.00 4.88 -0.56
N GLU A 144 -6.15 4.50 -1.12
CA GLU A 144 -6.42 3.23 -1.83
C GLU A 144 -6.56 3.44 -3.36
N ALA A 145 -6.46 4.67 -3.85
CA ALA A 145 -6.71 5.06 -5.24
C ALA A 145 -5.56 4.77 -6.23
N PHE A 146 -5.15 3.51 -6.42
CA PHE A 146 -4.21 3.14 -7.49
C PHE A 146 -4.58 1.81 -8.14
N HIS A 147 -4.28 1.68 -9.45
CA HIS A 147 -4.40 0.42 -10.20
C HIS A 147 -3.44 -0.68 -9.72
N GLY A 148 -2.60 -0.42 -8.71
CA GLY A 148 -1.96 -1.45 -7.93
C GLY A 148 -1.80 -0.95 -6.50
N SER A 149 -2.26 -1.75 -5.54
CA SER A 149 -2.32 -1.40 -4.13
C SER A 149 -1.92 -2.60 -3.28
N PRO A 150 -1.16 -2.41 -2.19
CA PRO A 150 -0.98 -3.45 -1.18
C PRO A 150 -2.28 -3.66 -0.37
N TRP A 151 -3.18 -2.66 -0.37
CA TRP A 151 -4.57 -2.77 0.08
C TRP A 151 -5.51 -3.19 -1.08
N GLY A 152 -5.06 -4.13 -1.90
CA GLY A 152 -5.84 -4.60 -3.06
C GLY A 152 -7.06 -5.41 -2.66
N PHE A 153 -6.98 -6.17 -1.56
CA PHE A 153 -8.11 -6.95 -1.08
C PHE A 153 -9.26 -6.06 -0.59
N GLU A 154 -8.92 -4.98 0.09
CA GLU A 154 -9.83 -3.99 0.64
C GLU A 154 -10.61 -3.26 -0.47
N ILE A 155 -9.97 -3.04 -1.62
CA ILE A 155 -10.61 -2.53 -2.85
C ILE A 155 -11.60 -3.54 -3.44
N LEU A 156 -11.27 -4.85 -3.45
CA LEU A 156 -12.20 -5.89 -3.88
C LEU A 156 -13.41 -6.00 -2.94
N MET A 157 -13.15 -5.93 -1.63
CA MET A 157 -14.17 -6.00 -0.57
C MET A 157 -15.08 -4.77 -0.52
N SER A 158 -14.57 -3.57 -0.83
CA SER A 158 -15.39 -2.35 -0.91
C SER A 158 -16.24 -2.28 -2.19
N GLY A 159 -15.89 -3.06 -3.21
CA GLY A 159 -16.53 -3.02 -4.53
C GLY A 159 -16.17 -1.79 -5.38
N GLU A 160 -15.25 -0.92 -4.93
CA GLU A 160 -14.90 0.32 -5.64
C GLU A 160 -13.48 0.84 -5.33
N LEU A 161 -12.87 1.51 -6.31
CA LEU A 161 -11.70 2.36 -6.06
C LEU A 161 -12.16 3.61 -5.30
N ARG A 162 -11.88 3.63 -3.99
CA ARG A 162 -12.11 4.81 -3.14
C ARG A 162 -11.00 5.83 -3.32
N SER A 163 -11.37 7.10 -3.44
CA SER A 163 -10.39 8.18 -3.52
C SER A 163 -9.61 8.33 -2.22
N GLY A 164 -8.32 8.61 -2.31
CA GLY A 164 -7.49 8.78 -1.12
C GLY A 164 -7.31 10.23 -0.66
N ALA A 165 -6.98 10.38 0.63
CA ALA A 165 -6.38 11.59 1.17
C ALA A 165 -4.88 11.66 0.79
N ASN A 166 -4.51 12.54 -0.15
CA ASN A 166 -3.12 12.93 -0.39
C ASN A 166 -2.99 14.10 -1.40
N ASP A 167 -2.74 15.30 -0.89
CA ASP A 167 -1.56 16.02 -1.37
C ASP A 167 -0.85 16.67 -0.18
N ALA A 168 0.48 16.67 -0.20
CA ALA A 168 1.31 17.41 0.75
C ALA A 168 1.43 18.91 0.38
N LYS A 169 0.73 19.36 -0.67
CA LYS A 169 0.77 20.74 -1.20
C LYS A 169 -0.45 21.59 -0.87
N GLY A 170 -1.60 20.97 -0.58
CA GLY A 170 -2.86 21.68 -0.33
C GLY A 170 -3.38 22.50 -1.53
N GLY A 171 -4.45 23.25 -1.29
CA GLY A 171 -5.01 24.26 -2.21
C GLY A 171 -5.23 23.79 -3.65
N THR A 172 -5.04 24.71 -4.60
CA THR A 172 -5.41 24.54 -6.03
C THR A 172 -4.54 23.58 -6.83
N GLN A 173 -3.49 22.99 -6.24
CA GLN A 173 -2.74 21.88 -6.84
C GLN A 173 -3.08 20.52 -6.23
N SER A 174 -3.90 20.47 -5.17
CA SER A 174 -4.27 19.23 -4.50
C SER A 174 -4.99 18.25 -5.43
N LEU A 175 -4.60 16.98 -5.33
CA LEU A 175 -5.29 15.84 -5.91
C LEU A 175 -6.03 15.00 -4.85
N GLU A 176 -6.31 15.60 -3.70
CA GLU A 176 -7.07 14.97 -2.63
C GLU A 176 -8.49 14.60 -3.05
N GLY A 177 -8.99 13.48 -2.54
CA GLY A 177 -10.36 13.01 -2.82
C GLY A 177 -10.58 12.62 -4.29
N LYS A 178 -9.51 12.40 -5.07
CA LYS A 178 -9.56 11.93 -6.46
C LYS A 178 -9.21 10.44 -6.58
N VAL A 179 -9.73 9.79 -7.63
CA VAL A 179 -9.38 8.41 -8.03
C VAL A 179 -8.45 8.49 -9.25
N PHE A 180 -7.25 7.88 -9.16
CA PHE A 180 -6.22 7.98 -10.21
C PHE A 180 -6.21 6.78 -11.16
N PHE A 181 -6.22 7.07 -12.45
CA PHE A 181 -6.05 6.06 -13.50
C PHE A 181 -4.61 6.11 -13.98
N SER A 182 -3.73 5.44 -13.22
CA SER A 182 -2.26 5.53 -13.36
C SER A 182 -1.70 4.88 -14.63
N ASP A 183 -2.52 4.12 -15.36
CA ASP A 183 -2.20 3.58 -16.69
C ASP A 183 -2.62 4.53 -17.84
N ARG A 184 -3.56 5.45 -17.58
CA ARG A 184 -4.00 6.50 -18.54
C ARG A 184 -3.34 7.86 -18.32
N THR A 185 -2.48 7.95 -17.32
CA THR A 185 -1.69 9.13 -16.99
C THR A 185 -0.38 9.13 -17.80
N PRO A 186 -0.16 10.06 -18.75
CA PRO A 186 1.10 10.15 -19.49
C PRO A 186 2.23 10.65 -18.58
N GLY A 187 3.38 9.99 -18.59
CA GLY A 187 4.58 10.43 -17.88
C GLY A 187 5.24 11.66 -18.50
N SER A 188 4.96 11.96 -19.78
CA SER A 188 5.23 13.26 -20.40
C SER A 188 4.22 13.60 -21.50
N PRO A 189 4.08 14.88 -21.91
CA PRO A 189 3.24 15.29 -23.05
C PRO A 189 3.68 14.73 -24.42
N LEU A 190 4.84 14.08 -24.50
CA LEU A 190 5.38 13.43 -25.70
C LEU A 190 5.24 11.91 -25.66
N GLU A 191 4.82 11.35 -24.52
CA GLU A 191 4.77 9.91 -24.29
C GLU A 191 3.45 9.34 -24.83
N ILE A 192 3.52 8.72 -26.01
CA ILE A 192 2.44 7.89 -26.54
C ILE A 192 2.32 6.67 -25.61
N THR A 193 1.22 6.54 -24.89
CA THR A 193 1.02 5.47 -23.87
C THR A 193 0.98 4.08 -24.52
N ILE A 194 2.15 3.46 -24.70
CA ILE A 194 2.29 2.10 -25.22
C ILE A 194 1.84 1.07 -24.18
N ARG A 195 1.26 -0.05 -24.65
CA ARG A 195 0.68 -1.10 -23.78
C ARG A 195 1.68 -1.76 -22.82
N THR A 196 2.98 -1.62 -23.06
CA THR A 196 4.08 -2.18 -22.26
C THR A 196 4.17 -1.60 -20.85
N ASP A 197 4.03 -0.28 -20.71
CA ASP A 197 4.32 0.42 -19.45
C ASP A 197 3.05 0.67 -18.60
N LEU A 198 1.85 0.41 -19.12
CA LEU A 198 0.55 0.61 -18.46
C LEU A 198 0.49 0.08 -17.01
N ARG A 199 1.12 -1.07 -16.71
CA ARG A 199 1.11 -1.69 -15.37
C ARG A 199 2.36 -1.38 -14.54
N LYS A 200 3.35 -0.65 -15.06
CA LYS A 200 4.65 -0.40 -14.40
C LYS A 200 4.49 0.36 -13.08
N ASN A 201 3.78 1.48 -13.11
CA ASN A 201 3.51 2.28 -11.91
C ASN A 201 2.62 1.51 -10.92
N ALA A 202 1.59 0.81 -11.41
CA ALA A 202 0.73 -0.04 -10.59
C ALA A 202 1.52 -1.09 -9.80
N ARG A 203 2.43 -1.82 -10.46
CA ARG A 203 3.31 -2.83 -9.84
C ARG A 203 4.28 -2.24 -8.81
N LEU A 204 4.76 -1.02 -9.03
CA LEU A 204 5.60 -0.31 -8.05
C LEU A 204 4.79 0.10 -6.82
N TYR A 205 3.55 0.57 -7.00
CA TYR A 205 2.67 0.97 -5.90
C TYR A 205 2.12 -0.22 -5.11
N SER A 206 1.76 -1.33 -5.78
CA SER A 206 1.21 -2.52 -5.11
C SER A 206 2.19 -3.21 -4.16
N ASN A 207 3.50 -3.07 -4.39
CA ASN A 207 4.53 -3.53 -3.44
C ASN A 207 4.51 -2.74 -2.11
N GLY A 208 3.93 -1.55 -2.05
CA GLY A 208 3.68 -0.84 -0.79
C GLY A 208 4.93 -0.33 -0.04
N TYR A 209 6.09 -0.24 -0.69
CA TYR A 209 7.36 0.23 -0.10
C TYR A 209 7.37 1.73 0.25
N GLY A 210 8.25 2.11 1.19
CA GLY A 210 8.70 3.49 1.40
C GLY A 210 9.07 3.80 2.85
N TRP A 211 10.11 4.62 3.03
CA TRP A 211 10.81 4.98 4.28
C TRP A 211 9.97 5.40 5.51
N LYS A 212 8.64 5.54 5.42
CA LYS A 212 7.80 5.89 6.57
C LYS A 212 7.22 4.64 7.24
N SER A 213 7.12 4.67 8.56
CA SER A 213 6.39 3.68 9.38
C SER A 213 4.91 3.51 8.99
N THR A 214 4.32 4.44 8.22
CA THR A 214 2.93 4.39 7.73
C THR A 214 2.78 3.80 6.31
N THR A 215 3.75 3.00 5.85
CA THR A 215 3.65 2.21 4.62
C THR A 215 3.14 0.80 4.88
N ALA A 216 2.61 0.13 3.83
CA ALA A 216 2.02 -1.20 3.98
C ALA A 216 3.06 -2.25 4.39
N THR A 217 4.24 -2.19 3.76
CA THR A 217 5.40 -3.01 4.11
C THR A 217 5.83 -2.79 5.55
N SER A 218 5.94 -1.54 5.99
CA SER A 218 6.33 -1.26 7.37
C SER A 218 5.29 -1.70 8.39
N ARG A 219 4.00 -1.55 8.08
CA ARG A 219 2.93 -1.97 8.99
C ARG A 219 2.74 -3.48 9.04
N GLY A 220 2.96 -4.18 7.92
CA GLY A 220 3.06 -5.64 7.90
C GLY A 220 4.25 -6.14 8.75
N PHE A 221 5.41 -5.47 8.64
CA PHE A 221 6.56 -5.76 9.49
C PHE A 221 6.29 -5.48 10.97
N GLN A 222 5.78 -4.29 11.33
CA GLN A 222 5.36 -3.93 12.70
C GLN A 222 4.35 -4.94 13.27
N TYR A 223 3.43 -5.45 12.44
CA TYR A 223 2.45 -6.44 12.86
C TYR A 223 3.10 -7.75 13.28
N ARG A 224 3.98 -8.31 12.43
CA ARG A 224 4.71 -9.55 12.75
C ARG A 224 5.73 -9.35 13.88
N MET A 225 6.36 -8.19 13.98
CA MET A 225 7.20 -7.82 15.12
C MET A 225 6.40 -7.74 16.43
N ALA A 226 5.16 -7.23 16.40
CA ALA A 226 4.26 -7.26 17.56
C ALA A 226 3.78 -8.68 17.90
N GLN A 227 3.51 -9.53 16.90
CA GLN A 227 3.25 -10.97 17.13
C GLN A 227 4.46 -11.67 17.77
N ALA A 228 5.68 -11.40 17.29
CA ALA A 228 6.93 -11.92 17.87
C ALA A 228 7.14 -11.46 19.31
N MET A 229 6.95 -10.17 19.57
CA MET A 229 7.01 -9.58 20.91
C MET A 229 6.04 -10.26 21.88
N LEU A 230 4.80 -10.49 21.44
CA LEU A 230 3.77 -11.14 22.25
C LEU A 230 4.03 -12.64 22.43
N ASP A 231 4.54 -13.36 21.44
CA ASP A 231 4.92 -14.78 21.55
C ASP A 231 6.03 -14.98 22.59
N GLY A 232 7.09 -14.18 22.55
CA GLY A 232 8.15 -14.21 23.56
C GLY A 232 7.64 -13.84 24.95
N ILE A 233 6.77 -12.82 25.06
CA ILE A 233 6.10 -12.44 26.31
C ILE A 233 5.27 -13.59 26.91
N HIS A 234 4.47 -14.30 26.10
CA HIS A 234 3.69 -15.46 26.57
C HIS A 234 4.59 -16.63 27.00
N ARG A 235 5.79 -16.77 26.42
CA ARG A 235 6.83 -17.73 26.80
C ARG A 235 7.67 -17.29 28.01
N GLN A 236 7.35 -16.14 28.61
CA GLN A 236 8.11 -15.52 29.71
C GLN A 236 9.57 -15.20 29.35
N ALA A 237 9.86 -15.00 28.06
CA ALA A 237 11.18 -14.57 27.60
C ALA A 237 11.45 -13.10 28.00
N PRO A 238 12.66 -12.76 28.45
CA PRO A 238 12.99 -11.40 28.86
C PRO A 238 13.02 -10.47 27.65
N LEU A 239 12.30 -9.34 27.72
CA LEU A 239 12.46 -8.26 26.74
C LEU A 239 13.86 -7.66 26.88
N ASN A 240 14.56 -7.46 25.76
CA ASN A 240 15.81 -6.72 25.76
C ASN A 240 15.54 -5.21 25.90
N MET A 241 15.50 -4.78 27.16
CA MET A 241 15.36 -3.38 27.58
C MET A 241 16.73 -2.78 27.94
N SER A 242 17.78 -3.06 27.16
CA SER A 242 19.13 -2.50 27.39
C SER A 242 19.43 -1.23 26.58
N GLY A 243 18.41 -0.59 26.01
CA GLY A 243 18.54 0.64 25.25
C GLY A 243 18.63 1.89 26.13
N GLU A 244 19.11 2.98 25.54
CA GLU A 244 19.10 4.31 26.14
C GLU A 244 17.69 4.72 26.61
N PRO A 245 17.56 5.45 27.73
CA PRO A 245 16.29 6.05 28.15
C PRO A 245 15.68 6.96 27.08
N GLU A 246 14.36 6.91 26.91
CA GLU A 246 13.63 7.72 25.94
C GLU A 246 12.57 8.61 26.61
N MET A 247 12.27 9.75 25.99
CA MET A 247 11.27 10.70 26.48
C MET A 247 10.07 10.78 25.53
N ILE A 248 8.87 10.57 26.06
CA ILE A 248 7.61 10.65 25.32
C ILE A 248 6.83 11.86 25.84
N GLN A 249 6.59 12.84 24.96
CA GLN A 249 5.75 14.00 25.28
C GLN A 249 4.30 13.70 24.91
N VAL A 250 3.37 13.98 25.83
CA VAL A 250 1.92 13.79 25.64
C VAL A 250 1.15 15.00 26.16
N ASP A 251 0.02 15.30 25.54
CA ASP A 251 -0.79 16.46 25.89
C ASP A 251 -1.56 16.24 27.22
N ASP A 252 -1.94 15.00 27.52
CA ASP A 252 -2.65 14.58 28.74
C ASP A 252 -2.31 13.14 29.16
N TRP A 253 -2.76 12.74 30.35
CA TRP A 253 -2.51 11.41 30.94
C TRP A 253 -3.16 10.24 30.18
N SER A 254 -4.24 10.47 29.43
CA SER A 254 -4.95 9.43 28.67
C SER A 254 -4.30 9.12 27.33
N GLU A 255 -3.58 10.07 26.72
CA GLU A 255 -2.75 9.82 25.53
C GLU A 255 -1.37 9.18 25.88
N ILE A 256 -1.08 8.80 27.15
CA ILE A 256 0.13 8.03 27.52
C ILE A 256 0.18 6.68 26.81
N GLU A 257 -0.83 5.80 26.96
CA GLU A 257 -0.80 4.48 26.31
C GLU A 257 -0.84 4.58 24.77
N PRO A 258 -1.64 5.47 24.14
CA PRO A 258 -1.50 5.83 22.72
C PRO A 258 -0.07 6.29 22.33
N GLY A 259 0.58 7.10 23.15
CA GLY A 259 1.95 7.57 22.95
C GLY A 259 2.98 6.44 22.98
N VAL A 260 2.85 5.48 23.91
CA VAL A 260 3.70 4.28 23.94
C VAL A 260 3.44 3.38 22.73
N VAL A 261 2.18 3.23 22.29
CA VAL A 261 1.84 2.45 21.09
C VAL A 261 2.45 3.04 19.82
N ASP A 262 2.35 4.37 19.64
CA ASP A 262 2.95 5.05 18.49
C ASP A 262 4.48 5.17 18.61
N TYR A 263 5.05 5.16 19.82
CA TYR A 263 6.50 4.98 20.04
C TYR A 263 6.95 3.57 19.63
N LEU A 264 6.28 2.52 20.13
CA LEU A 264 6.63 1.13 19.86
C LEU A 264 6.51 0.81 18.36
N ALA A 265 5.49 1.34 17.68
CA ALA A 265 5.37 1.23 16.22
C ALA A 265 6.57 1.83 15.47
N GLN A 266 7.18 2.90 15.99
CA GLN A 266 8.40 3.50 15.43
C GLN A 266 9.65 2.71 15.80
N ALA A 267 9.76 2.21 17.02
CA ALA A 267 10.88 1.35 17.46
C ALA A 267 10.95 0.06 16.63
N LEU A 268 9.83 -0.67 16.51
CA LEU A 268 9.74 -1.89 15.71
C LEU A 268 9.95 -1.61 14.21
N HIS A 269 9.55 -0.45 13.69
CA HIS A 269 9.89 -0.03 12.32
C HIS A 269 11.41 0.12 12.13
N LYS A 270 12.11 0.78 13.08
CA LYS A 270 13.58 0.96 13.05
C LYS A 270 14.35 -0.37 13.09
N THR A 271 13.80 -1.43 13.70
CA THR A 271 14.48 -2.74 13.86
C THR A 271 14.86 -3.42 12.53
N GLY A 272 14.10 -3.21 11.45
CA GLY A 272 14.40 -3.89 10.18
C GLY A 272 13.53 -3.57 8.96
N SER A 273 12.64 -2.57 9.03
CA SER A 273 11.51 -2.44 8.09
C SER A 273 11.86 -2.23 6.60
N PHE A 274 13.10 -1.91 6.22
CA PHE A 274 13.47 -1.58 4.84
C PHE A 274 14.85 -2.06 4.35
N GLU A 275 15.77 -2.41 5.25
CA GLU A 275 17.19 -2.59 4.91
C GLU A 275 17.70 -4.01 5.19
N LYS A 276 16.85 -4.87 5.75
CA LYS A 276 17.21 -6.17 6.33
C LYS A 276 16.37 -7.32 5.73
N PRO A 277 16.79 -7.89 4.59
CA PRO A 277 16.07 -9.00 3.95
C PRO A 277 16.08 -10.29 4.79
N GLU A 278 16.94 -10.42 5.81
CA GLU A 278 16.93 -11.57 6.73
C GLU A 278 15.55 -11.79 7.38
N PHE A 279 14.77 -10.73 7.58
CA PHE A 279 13.45 -10.80 8.21
C PHE A 279 12.31 -11.30 7.30
N GLU A 280 12.52 -11.56 6.01
CA GLU A 280 11.46 -12.13 5.16
C GLU A 280 11.13 -13.60 5.54
N HIS A 281 12.12 -14.31 6.09
CA HIS A 281 12.03 -15.72 6.48
C HIS A 281 12.25 -15.99 7.97
N ALA A 282 12.77 -15.03 8.75
CA ALA A 282 13.03 -15.18 10.18
C ALA A 282 11.78 -15.60 11.00
N SER A 283 11.96 -16.54 11.93
CA SER A 283 10.94 -16.97 12.88
C SER A 283 10.52 -15.86 13.85
N LEU A 284 9.40 -16.06 14.55
CA LEU A 284 8.98 -15.15 15.63
C LEU A 284 10.04 -15.04 16.74
N HIS A 285 10.80 -16.11 17.01
CA HIS A 285 11.89 -16.06 18.00
C HIS A 285 13.06 -15.20 17.53
N GLU A 286 13.52 -15.36 16.29
CA GLU A 286 14.60 -14.51 15.72
C GLU A 286 14.18 -13.03 15.62
N MET A 287 12.89 -12.77 15.37
CA MET A 287 12.33 -11.42 15.41
C MET A 287 12.24 -10.86 16.83
N PHE A 288 11.89 -11.68 17.84
CA PHE A 288 11.92 -11.29 19.25
C PHE A 288 13.34 -10.93 19.70
N GLU A 289 14.32 -11.78 19.37
CA GLU A 289 15.75 -11.55 19.68
C GLU A 289 16.34 -10.32 18.99
N ALA A 290 15.68 -9.78 17.96
CA ALA A 290 16.05 -8.52 17.32
C ALA A 290 15.43 -7.26 17.97
N ILE A 291 14.41 -7.40 18.82
CA ILE A 291 13.78 -6.27 19.51
C ILE A 291 14.77 -5.65 20.50
N ARG A 292 14.95 -4.33 20.44
CA ARG A 292 15.72 -3.55 21.42
C ARG A 292 14.86 -2.38 21.86
N LEU A 293 14.71 -2.21 23.17
CA LEU A 293 13.84 -1.21 23.79
C LEU A 293 14.62 -0.40 24.84
N PRO A 294 14.22 0.85 25.10
CA PRO A 294 14.69 1.64 26.24
C PRO A 294 14.60 0.89 27.56
N SER A 295 15.61 1.10 28.41
CA SER A 295 15.67 0.68 29.81
C SER A 295 14.67 1.39 30.71
N SER A 296 14.31 2.64 30.36
CA SER A 296 13.30 3.45 31.03
C SER A 296 12.59 4.38 30.04
N LEU A 297 11.35 4.76 30.37
CA LEU A 297 10.59 5.79 29.66
C LEU A 297 10.25 6.95 30.60
N THR A 298 10.49 8.17 30.14
CA THR A 298 10.05 9.40 30.82
C THR A 298 8.90 10.04 30.05
N PHE A 299 7.73 10.12 30.67
CA PHE A 299 6.56 10.80 30.14
C PHE A 299 6.56 12.26 30.60
N THR A 300 6.40 13.19 29.67
CA THR A 300 6.15 14.61 29.98
C THR A 300 4.72 14.93 29.58
N VAL A 301 3.89 15.20 30.59
CA VAL A 301 2.45 15.49 30.45
C VAL A 301 2.24 17.00 30.54
N GLY A 302 1.78 17.60 29.44
CA GLY A 302 1.60 19.05 29.33
C GLY A 302 2.92 19.82 29.49
N HIS A 303 2.94 20.82 30.37
CA HIS A 303 4.08 21.74 30.53
C HIS A 303 4.95 21.53 31.76
N ALA A 304 4.63 20.60 32.67
CA ALA A 304 5.34 20.49 33.96
C ALA A 304 5.37 19.10 34.61
N HIS A 305 4.46 18.18 34.27
CA HIS A 305 4.35 16.91 35.00
C HIS A 305 5.19 15.82 34.31
N THR A 306 6.24 15.37 34.98
CA THR A 306 7.03 14.20 34.53
C THR A 306 6.62 12.94 35.27
N THR A 307 6.69 11.79 34.60
CA THR A 307 6.52 10.46 35.20
C THR A 307 7.53 9.50 34.58
N PHE A 308 8.13 8.68 35.42
CA PHE A 308 9.22 7.77 35.05
C PHE A 308 8.78 6.33 35.25
N VAL A 309 9.06 5.46 34.27
CA VAL A 309 8.67 4.04 34.28
C VAL A 309 9.85 3.18 33.82
N GLU A 310 10.21 2.19 34.62
CA GLU A 310 11.30 1.24 34.36
C GLU A 310 10.94 -0.19 34.80
N GLY A 311 11.83 -1.14 34.55
CA GLY A 311 11.77 -2.49 35.13
C GLY A 311 10.46 -3.24 34.82
N PRO A 312 9.84 -3.93 35.80
CA PRO A 312 8.60 -4.69 35.58
C PRO A 312 7.43 -3.83 35.09
N GLN A 313 7.29 -2.59 35.59
CA GLN A 313 6.21 -1.69 35.18
C GLN A 313 6.34 -1.29 33.70
N LEU A 314 7.57 -1.12 33.22
CA LEU A 314 7.86 -0.86 31.82
C LEU A 314 7.62 -2.11 30.95
N TRP A 315 7.97 -3.30 31.43
CA TRP A 315 7.68 -4.56 30.75
C TRP A 315 6.16 -4.75 30.55
N ASP A 316 5.35 -4.53 31.59
CA ASP A 316 3.88 -4.59 31.50
C ASP A 316 3.30 -3.54 30.54
N LEU A 317 3.87 -2.32 30.55
CA LEU A 317 3.47 -1.23 29.67
C LEU A 317 3.80 -1.56 28.20
N TYR A 318 4.97 -2.14 27.93
CA TYR A 318 5.34 -2.65 26.61
C TYR A 318 4.46 -3.83 26.17
N ALA A 319 4.08 -4.73 27.07
CA ALA A 319 3.18 -5.85 26.76
C ALA A 319 1.79 -5.35 26.33
N ARG A 320 1.20 -4.40 27.08
CA ARG A 320 -0.07 -3.76 26.69
C ARG A 320 0.06 -2.98 25.38
N ALA A 321 1.15 -2.23 25.20
CA ALA A 321 1.39 -1.49 23.96
C ALA A 321 1.55 -2.42 22.74
N ALA A 322 2.20 -3.58 22.88
CA ALA A 322 2.33 -4.57 21.81
C ALA A 322 0.98 -5.18 21.43
N ALA A 323 0.15 -5.54 22.42
CA ALA A 323 -1.21 -6.03 22.19
C ALA A 323 -2.09 -4.98 21.50
N GLN A 324 -2.05 -3.73 21.98
CA GLN A 324 -2.81 -2.62 21.41
C GLN A 324 -2.31 -2.23 20.01
N LEU A 325 -1.01 -2.36 19.73
CA LEU A 325 -0.42 -2.18 18.40
C LEU A 325 -0.89 -3.27 17.43
N LYS A 326 -0.86 -4.55 17.85
CA LYS A 326 -1.39 -5.68 17.07
C LYS A 326 -2.86 -5.46 16.72
N GLN A 327 -3.71 -5.15 17.69
CA GLN A 327 -5.14 -4.86 17.48
C GLN A 327 -5.36 -3.64 16.57
N ASN A 328 -4.54 -2.60 16.71
CA ASN A 328 -4.54 -1.42 15.83
C ASN A 328 -4.16 -1.76 14.37
N LEU A 329 -3.36 -2.81 14.15
CA LEU A 329 -2.97 -3.29 12.82
C LEU A 329 -4.05 -4.19 12.23
N GLU A 330 -4.69 -5.03 13.05
CA GLU A 330 -5.80 -5.94 12.69
C GLU A 330 -7.13 -5.24 12.41
N SER A 331 -7.39 -4.12 13.10
CA SER A 331 -8.42 -3.16 12.71
C SER A 331 -8.06 -2.35 11.44
N GLY A 332 -6.97 -2.72 10.77
CA GLY A 332 -6.68 -2.34 9.38
C GLY A 332 -5.63 -1.25 9.19
N LYS A 333 -4.77 -0.94 10.19
CA LYS A 333 -3.57 -0.17 9.87
C LYS A 333 -2.71 -0.99 8.88
N ALA A 334 -2.62 -2.31 9.03
CA ALA A 334 -1.96 -3.20 8.05
C ALA A 334 -2.95 -3.73 7.00
N PRO A 335 -2.51 -4.05 5.75
CA PRO A 335 -3.38 -4.70 4.78
C PRO A 335 -3.70 -6.16 5.16
N LEU A 336 -4.92 -6.62 4.91
CA LEU A 336 -5.38 -7.95 5.33
C LEU A 336 -4.53 -9.09 4.73
N LEU A 337 -4.17 -9.01 3.44
CA LEU A 337 -3.31 -10.02 2.81
C LEU A 337 -1.91 -10.04 3.40
N ALA A 338 -1.39 -8.90 3.86
CA ALA A 338 -0.10 -8.85 4.54
C ALA A 338 -0.20 -9.51 5.92
N MET A 339 -1.30 -9.31 6.65
CA MET A 339 -1.52 -9.99 7.94
C MET A 339 -1.65 -11.51 7.78
N ILE A 340 -2.47 -11.98 6.84
CA ILE A 340 -2.63 -13.41 6.52
C ILE A 340 -1.32 -14.03 5.99
N ASN A 341 -0.45 -13.25 5.33
CA ASN A 341 0.88 -13.68 4.87
C ASN A 341 2.03 -13.30 5.82
N GLU A 342 1.77 -13.34 7.14
CA GLU A 342 2.79 -13.14 8.17
C GLU A 342 3.60 -11.83 7.97
N GLY A 343 2.89 -10.70 7.88
CA GLY A 343 3.47 -9.38 7.65
C GLY A 343 3.97 -9.10 6.23
N ARG A 344 4.13 -10.09 5.36
CA ARG A 344 4.69 -9.91 4.00
C ARG A 344 3.61 -9.45 3.02
N VAL A 345 3.79 -8.26 2.44
CA VAL A 345 2.84 -7.68 1.47
C VAL A 345 2.66 -8.59 0.25
N VAL A 346 1.40 -9.00 0.01
CA VAL A 346 0.95 -9.61 -1.25
C VAL A 346 0.46 -8.50 -2.19
N PRO A 347 1.15 -8.19 -3.29
CA PRO A 347 0.77 -7.10 -4.18
C PRO A 347 -0.29 -7.53 -5.18
N ILE A 348 -1.37 -6.74 -5.28
CA ILE A 348 -2.41 -6.91 -6.31
C ILE A 348 -2.39 -5.72 -7.27
N VAL A 349 -2.56 -6.02 -8.56
CA VAL A 349 -2.68 -5.03 -9.65
C VAL A 349 -3.99 -5.27 -10.40
N PHE A 350 -4.74 -4.21 -10.68
CA PHE A 350 -6.02 -4.23 -11.36
C PHE A 350 -5.90 -3.74 -12.80
N GLY A 351 -6.41 -4.54 -13.74
CA GLY A 351 -6.62 -4.14 -15.13
C GLY A 351 -8.09 -3.80 -15.36
N PHE A 352 -8.36 -2.54 -15.68
CA PHE A 352 -9.69 -2.03 -16.00
C PHE A 352 -9.90 -1.86 -17.51
N GLU A 353 -11.16 -1.88 -17.94
CA GLU A 353 -11.57 -1.39 -19.26
C GLU A 353 -11.16 0.08 -19.46
N LYS A 354 -11.36 0.62 -20.67
CA LYS A 354 -11.13 2.05 -20.90
C LYS A 354 -12.20 2.87 -20.16
N VAL A 355 -11.75 3.77 -19.28
CA VAL A 355 -12.56 4.91 -18.80
C VAL A 355 -12.50 6.04 -19.82
N PHE A 356 -13.62 6.72 -20.01
CA PHE A 356 -13.76 7.92 -20.82
C PHE A 356 -13.98 9.16 -19.92
N GLU A 357 -13.78 10.37 -20.46
CA GLU A 357 -14.03 11.64 -19.76
C GLU A 357 -13.27 11.85 -18.44
N LEU A 358 -12.09 11.23 -18.29
CA LEU A 358 -11.19 11.52 -17.16
C LEU A 358 -10.76 12.99 -17.17
N GLN A 359 -10.84 13.62 -16.00
CA GLN A 359 -10.27 14.93 -15.76
C GLN A 359 -8.74 14.84 -15.78
N SER A 360 -8.06 15.90 -16.21
CA SER A 360 -6.60 15.98 -16.26
C SER A 360 -6.11 17.18 -15.46
N HIS A 361 -5.16 16.95 -14.56
CA HIS A 361 -4.59 17.97 -13.68
C HIS A 361 -3.06 17.93 -13.70
N THR A 362 -2.45 19.07 -13.36
CA THR A 362 -1.01 19.28 -13.46
C THR A 362 -0.41 19.65 -12.12
N ILE A 363 0.47 18.80 -11.60
CA ILE A 363 1.28 19.11 -10.43
C ILE A 363 2.68 19.55 -10.87
N ARG A 364 3.11 20.72 -10.38
CA ARG A 364 4.50 21.20 -10.54
C ARG A 364 5.33 20.80 -9.33
N TYR A 365 6.46 20.12 -9.54
CA TYR A 365 7.44 19.81 -8.49
C TYR A 365 8.69 20.69 -8.67
N LYS A 366 9.42 20.92 -7.57
CA LYS A 366 10.76 21.53 -7.64
C LYS A 366 11.71 20.64 -8.46
N PRO A 367 12.72 21.21 -9.15
CA PRO A 367 13.76 20.42 -9.81
C PRO A 367 14.40 19.39 -8.88
N PRO A 368 14.84 18.21 -9.39
CA PRO A 368 14.77 17.76 -10.78
C PRO A 368 13.40 17.17 -11.18
N LYS A 369 12.41 17.09 -10.27
CA LYS A 369 11.18 16.28 -10.47
C LYS A 369 10.16 16.85 -11.47
N GLY A 370 10.33 18.10 -11.92
CA GLY A 370 9.63 18.67 -13.06
C GLY A 370 8.11 18.80 -12.92
N ARG A 371 7.42 18.82 -14.07
CA ARG A 371 5.95 18.76 -14.19
C ARG A 371 5.52 17.30 -14.26
N LYS A 372 4.42 16.96 -13.58
CA LYS A 372 3.67 15.71 -13.83
C LYS A 372 2.21 16.04 -14.06
N ASP A 373 1.63 15.40 -15.07
CA ASP A 373 0.20 15.42 -15.32
C ASP A 373 -0.45 14.15 -14.73
N TYR A 374 -1.74 14.19 -14.44
CA TYR A 374 -2.49 13.14 -13.74
C TYR A 374 -3.90 13.01 -14.33
N SER A 375 -4.33 11.79 -14.64
CA SER A 375 -5.70 11.50 -15.12
C SER A 375 -6.55 10.88 -14.01
N TYR A 376 -7.71 11.49 -13.73
CA TYR A 376 -8.50 11.19 -12.53
C TYR A 376 -10.00 11.44 -12.69
N GLN A 377 -10.78 11.04 -11.68
CA GLN A 377 -12.15 11.52 -11.45
C GLN A 377 -12.35 11.89 -9.96
N SER A 378 -13.41 12.64 -9.63
CA SER A 378 -13.69 13.10 -8.25
C SER A 378 -14.60 12.15 -7.44
N GLU A 379 -15.39 11.34 -8.13
CA GLU A 379 -16.25 10.31 -7.54
C GLU A 379 -15.48 9.00 -7.32
N ASN A 380 -15.96 8.12 -6.44
CA ASN A 380 -15.41 6.77 -6.34
C ASN A 380 -15.70 6.01 -7.66
N HIS A 381 -14.88 5.00 -7.98
CA HIS A 381 -15.05 4.24 -9.22
C HIS A 381 -15.45 2.79 -8.93
N PRO A 382 -16.70 2.37 -9.17
CA PRO A 382 -17.15 1.02 -8.89
C PRO A 382 -16.44 0.00 -9.78
N LEU A 383 -16.07 -1.15 -9.22
CA LEU A 383 -15.38 -2.22 -9.94
C LEU A 383 -16.25 -2.86 -11.04
N SER A 384 -17.57 -2.77 -10.93
CA SER A 384 -18.52 -3.10 -12.00
C SER A 384 -18.46 -2.15 -13.20
N GLY A 385 -17.78 -0.99 -13.07
CA GLY A 385 -17.72 0.06 -14.07
C GLY A 385 -18.87 1.07 -13.96
N SER A 386 -18.74 2.20 -14.66
CA SER A 386 -19.76 3.24 -14.73
C SER A 386 -20.26 3.42 -16.17
N SER A 387 -21.18 4.37 -16.38
CA SER A 387 -21.56 4.84 -17.74
C SER A 387 -20.36 5.35 -18.56
N LYS A 388 -19.25 5.69 -17.90
CA LYS A 388 -17.98 6.10 -18.51
C LYS A 388 -17.02 4.92 -18.74
N GLY A 389 -17.48 3.68 -18.58
CA GLY A 389 -16.70 2.45 -18.75
C GLY A 389 -15.88 2.08 -17.51
N GLY A 390 -14.72 1.46 -17.73
CA GLY A 390 -13.77 1.13 -16.67
C GLY A 390 -14.16 -0.02 -15.75
N ARG A 391 -15.00 -0.97 -16.17
CA ARG A 391 -15.23 -2.21 -15.42
C ARG A 391 -13.92 -2.96 -15.19
N LEU A 392 -13.77 -3.62 -14.04
CA LEU A 392 -12.66 -4.51 -13.74
C LEU A 392 -12.65 -5.70 -14.72
N LYS A 393 -11.48 -6.04 -15.25
CA LYS A 393 -11.32 -7.16 -16.21
C LYS A 393 -10.21 -8.13 -15.82
N GLU A 394 -9.22 -7.68 -15.06
CA GLU A 394 -8.02 -8.45 -14.76
C GLU A 394 -7.57 -8.18 -13.33
N ILE A 395 -7.23 -9.24 -12.58
CA ILE A 395 -6.53 -9.16 -11.29
C ILE A 395 -5.16 -9.84 -11.48
N GLU A 396 -4.09 -9.06 -11.48
CA GLU A 396 -2.71 -9.52 -11.64
C GLU A 396 -2.03 -9.75 -10.28
N VAL A 397 -1.53 -10.99 -10.10
CA VAL A 397 -0.75 -11.47 -8.95
C VAL A 397 0.60 -12.05 -9.42
N ARG A 398 1.59 -12.16 -8.51
CA ARG A 398 2.94 -12.63 -8.88
C ARG A 398 2.98 -14.11 -9.27
N HIS A 399 2.37 -14.97 -8.44
CA HIS A 399 2.48 -16.43 -8.49
C HIS A 399 1.36 -17.11 -7.67
N LEU A 400 1.19 -18.43 -7.84
CA LEU A 400 0.09 -19.20 -7.23
C LEU A 400 -0.03 -19.07 -5.71
N HIS A 401 1.09 -18.92 -5.00
CA HIS A 401 1.12 -18.71 -3.55
C HIS A 401 0.41 -17.40 -3.13
N ASP A 402 0.44 -16.36 -3.97
CA ASP A 402 -0.24 -15.08 -3.73
C ASP A 402 -1.72 -15.17 -4.13
N LEU A 403 -2.04 -15.97 -5.16
CA LEU A 403 -3.42 -16.32 -5.48
C LEU A 403 -4.07 -17.11 -4.34
N ALA A 404 -3.34 -18.05 -3.71
CA ALA A 404 -3.83 -18.79 -2.56
C ALA A 404 -4.11 -17.87 -1.36
N THR A 405 -3.23 -16.92 -1.05
CA THR A 405 -3.50 -15.91 0.00
C THR A 405 -4.74 -15.05 -0.33
N LEU A 406 -4.91 -14.64 -1.60
CA LEU A 406 -6.10 -13.92 -2.05
C LEU A 406 -7.37 -14.78 -1.91
N THR A 407 -7.35 -16.05 -2.33
CA THR A 407 -8.49 -16.97 -2.20
C THR A 407 -8.84 -17.21 -0.74
N VAL A 408 -7.87 -17.44 0.15
CA VAL A 408 -8.09 -17.55 1.60
C VAL A 408 -8.79 -16.29 2.15
N ALA A 409 -8.34 -15.09 1.78
CA ALA A 409 -8.97 -13.84 2.22
C ALA A 409 -10.38 -13.64 1.64
N CYS A 410 -10.60 -14.01 0.36
CA CYS A 410 -11.91 -13.98 -0.28
C CYS A 410 -12.91 -14.88 0.44
N LEU A 411 -12.52 -16.13 0.74
CA LEU A 411 -13.33 -17.08 1.50
C LEU A 411 -13.60 -16.59 2.93
N ALA A 412 -12.57 -16.08 3.62
CA ALA A 412 -12.66 -15.59 5.00
C ALA A 412 -13.48 -14.29 5.19
N ARG A 413 -13.92 -13.65 4.10
CA ARG A 413 -14.68 -12.39 4.12
C ARG A 413 -15.89 -12.39 3.16
N GLY A 414 -16.19 -13.51 2.51
CA GLY A 414 -17.31 -13.62 1.57
C GLY A 414 -17.16 -12.80 0.28
N VAL A 415 -15.93 -12.41 -0.10
CA VAL A 415 -15.67 -11.55 -1.27
C VAL A 415 -15.60 -12.40 -2.54
N VAL A 416 -16.62 -12.29 -3.39
CA VAL A 416 -16.71 -13.02 -4.67
C VAL A 416 -16.05 -12.21 -5.79
N ILE A 417 -15.07 -12.81 -6.49
CA ILE A 417 -14.49 -12.25 -7.71
C ILE A 417 -15.43 -12.59 -8.89
N PRO A 418 -15.93 -11.62 -9.68
CA PRO A 418 -16.84 -11.90 -10.79
C PRO A 418 -16.27 -12.84 -11.87
N ASP A 419 -17.14 -13.57 -12.55
CA ASP A 419 -16.73 -14.56 -13.56
C ASP A 419 -16.25 -13.95 -14.87
N ASP A 420 -16.59 -12.70 -15.14
CA ASP A 420 -16.06 -11.92 -16.27
C ASP A 420 -14.74 -11.19 -15.93
N VAL A 421 -14.15 -11.44 -14.75
CA VAL A 421 -12.83 -10.96 -14.32
C VAL A 421 -11.81 -12.11 -14.38
N THR A 422 -10.80 -11.94 -15.23
CA THR A 422 -9.70 -12.89 -15.43
C THR A 422 -8.65 -12.75 -14.32
N ILE A 423 -8.15 -13.88 -13.80
CA ILE A 423 -6.95 -13.87 -12.94
C ILE A 423 -5.71 -13.92 -13.84
N ARG A 424 -4.74 -13.06 -13.58
CA ARG A 424 -3.48 -13.00 -14.31
C ARG A 424 -2.32 -13.32 -13.38
N ILE A 425 -1.44 -14.22 -13.82
CA ILE A 425 -0.25 -14.60 -13.05
C ILE A 425 0.98 -14.17 -13.82
N LYS A 426 1.78 -13.26 -13.24
CA LYS A 426 3.04 -12.79 -13.84
C LYS A 426 4.09 -12.47 -12.78
N GLN A 427 5.15 -13.28 -12.75
CA GLN A 427 6.37 -12.98 -12.01
C GLN A 427 7.11 -11.76 -12.62
N TYR A 428 7.76 -10.97 -11.76
CA TYR A 428 8.47 -9.75 -12.12
C TYR A 428 10.00 -9.92 -12.11
N ALA A 429 10.51 -10.85 -12.90
CA ALA A 429 11.95 -11.05 -13.13
C ALA A 429 12.31 -10.83 -14.62
N ALA A 430 13.57 -10.50 -14.91
CA ALA A 430 14.04 -10.20 -16.28
C ALA A 430 13.84 -11.37 -17.26
N GLN A 431 13.88 -12.61 -16.77
CA GLN A 431 13.66 -13.84 -17.54
C GLN A 431 12.34 -14.55 -17.19
N ALA A 432 11.41 -13.86 -16.48
CA ALA A 432 10.16 -14.48 -16.05
C ALA A 432 9.28 -14.93 -17.24
N PRO A 433 8.64 -16.12 -17.17
CA PRO A 433 7.81 -16.67 -18.25
C PRO A 433 6.65 -15.74 -18.65
N GLN A 434 6.03 -15.99 -19.81
CA GLN A 434 4.87 -15.21 -20.25
C GLN A 434 3.75 -15.22 -19.18
N ALA A 435 2.96 -14.16 -19.14
CA ALA A 435 1.87 -14.05 -18.18
C ALA A 435 0.78 -15.09 -18.52
N GLU A 436 0.35 -15.85 -17.51
CA GLU A 436 -0.82 -16.71 -17.64
C GLU A 436 -2.10 -15.91 -17.35
N TYR A 437 -3.20 -16.40 -17.92
CA TYR A 437 -4.55 -15.85 -17.77
C TYR A 437 -5.47 -17.03 -17.47
N TRP A 438 -6.19 -16.96 -16.35
CA TRP A 438 -7.07 -18.03 -15.88
C TRP A 438 -8.53 -17.57 -15.91
N THR A 439 -9.40 -18.45 -16.42
CA THR A 439 -10.85 -18.27 -16.48
C THR A 439 -11.51 -18.46 -15.10
N ALA A 440 -12.80 -18.13 -15.00
CA ALA A 440 -13.61 -18.44 -13.82
C ALA A 440 -13.59 -19.93 -13.46
N ALA A 441 -13.65 -20.83 -14.44
CA ALA A 441 -13.61 -22.27 -14.23
C ALA A 441 -12.25 -22.73 -13.66
N GLN A 442 -11.14 -22.19 -14.17
CA GLN A 442 -9.80 -22.48 -13.65
C GLN A 442 -9.60 -21.92 -12.24
N ARG A 443 -10.12 -20.72 -11.95
CA ARG A 443 -10.18 -20.15 -10.60
C ARG A 443 -10.96 -21.05 -9.64
N ALA A 444 -12.14 -21.53 -10.04
CA ALA A 444 -12.98 -22.41 -9.22
C ALA A 444 -12.33 -23.77 -8.94
N ALA A 445 -11.67 -24.36 -9.94
CA ALA A 445 -10.91 -25.61 -9.76
C ALA A 445 -9.72 -25.44 -8.80
N PHE A 446 -9.00 -24.31 -8.88
CA PHE A 446 -7.94 -23.98 -7.94
C PHE A 446 -8.49 -23.74 -6.52
N GLU A 447 -9.59 -23.00 -6.38
CA GLU A 447 -10.27 -22.77 -5.09
C GLU A 447 -10.73 -24.08 -4.43
N ALA A 448 -11.31 -25.01 -5.19
CA ALA A 448 -11.65 -26.34 -4.71
C ALA A 448 -10.41 -27.11 -4.23
N THR A 449 -9.31 -27.06 -5.00
CA THR A 449 -8.04 -27.71 -4.63
C THR A 449 -7.48 -27.18 -3.30
N LEU A 450 -7.56 -25.86 -3.04
CA LEU A 450 -7.15 -25.28 -1.76
C LEU A 450 -8.09 -25.66 -0.61
N ILE A 451 -9.41 -25.74 -0.88
CA ILE A 451 -10.42 -26.17 0.10
C ILE A 451 -10.18 -27.63 0.51
N ASP A 452 -9.95 -28.54 -0.44
CA ASP A 452 -9.70 -29.95 -0.17
C ASP A 452 -8.36 -30.18 0.57
N ALA A 453 -7.33 -29.41 0.24
CA ALA A 453 -6.05 -29.44 0.96
C ALA A 453 -6.21 -28.99 2.42
N LEU A 454 -6.94 -27.91 2.68
CA LEU A 454 -7.23 -27.46 4.05
C LEU A 454 -8.15 -28.42 4.81
N ALA A 455 -9.16 -29.01 4.15
CA ALA A 455 -10.02 -30.04 4.73
C ALA A 455 -9.20 -31.24 5.20
N HIS A 456 -8.32 -31.76 4.34
CA HIS A 456 -7.42 -32.85 4.66
C HIS A 456 -6.44 -32.51 5.79
N TRP A 457 -5.87 -31.31 5.81
CA TRP A 457 -4.93 -30.88 6.87
C TRP A 457 -5.59 -30.70 8.24
N THR A 458 -6.86 -30.26 8.27
CA THR A 458 -7.60 -29.96 9.51
C THR A 458 -8.44 -31.11 10.05
N GLY A 459 -8.81 -32.07 9.19
CA GLY A 459 -9.80 -33.11 9.50
C GLY A 459 -11.26 -32.68 9.34
N HIS A 460 -11.53 -31.46 8.83
CA HIS A 460 -12.89 -31.02 8.46
C HIS A 460 -13.34 -31.60 7.12
N HIS A 461 -14.65 -31.56 6.84
CA HIS A 461 -15.15 -31.85 5.49
C HIS A 461 -14.99 -30.63 4.57
N SER A 462 -14.70 -30.85 3.28
CA SER A 462 -14.53 -29.78 2.28
C SER A 462 -15.72 -28.82 2.16
N GLY A 463 -16.95 -29.31 2.41
CA GLY A 463 -18.16 -28.48 2.45
C GLY A 463 -18.21 -27.51 3.65
N GLU A 464 -17.55 -27.85 4.75
CA GLU A 464 -17.50 -27.05 5.98
C GLU A 464 -16.40 -25.98 5.92
N MET A 465 -15.32 -26.22 5.18
CA MET A 465 -14.14 -25.35 5.15
C MET A 465 -14.43 -23.89 4.80
N ARG A 466 -15.47 -23.60 4.00
CA ARG A 466 -15.91 -22.22 3.74
C ARG A 466 -16.40 -21.52 5.01
N TYR A 467 -17.15 -22.22 5.85
CA TYR A 467 -17.63 -21.72 7.14
C TYR A 467 -16.48 -21.61 8.16
N VAL A 468 -15.56 -22.59 8.18
CA VAL A 468 -14.35 -22.53 9.02
C VAL A 468 -13.51 -21.30 8.69
N LEU A 469 -13.23 -21.06 7.40
CA LEU A 469 -12.49 -19.89 6.94
C LEU A 469 -13.20 -18.56 7.26
N ALA A 470 -14.52 -18.49 7.10
CA ALA A 470 -15.30 -17.28 7.39
C ALA A 470 -15.30 -16.86 8.87
N ASN A 471 -15.12 -17.81 9.80
CA ASN A 471 -15.12 -17.57 11.24
C ASN A 471 -13.72 -17.61 11.89
N ALA A 472 -12.67 -17.89 11.12
CA ALA A 472 -11.32 -18.04 11.63
C ALA A 472 -10.69 -16.69 12.07
N PRO A 473 -10.01 -16.63 13.24
CA PRO A 473 -9.17 -15.49 13.62
C PRO A 473 -7.93 -15.38 12.71
N ILE A 474 -7.26 -14.23 12.74
CA ILE A 474 -6.14 -13.94 11.81
C ILE A 474 -5.00 -14.95 11.96
N GLU A 475 -4.71 -15.40 13.17
CA GLU A 475 -3.70 -16.41 13.47
C GLU A 475 -4.02 -17.77 12.83
N GLN A 476 -5.30 -18.15 12.75
CA GLN A 476 -5.73 -19.38 12.09
C GLN A 476 -5.72 -19.22 10.56
N LEU A 477 -6.09 -18.04 10.05
CA LEU A 477 -5.91 -17.70 8.62
C LEU A 477 -4.44 -17.68 8.20
N GLN A 478 -3.53 -17.21 9.07
CA GLN A 478 -2.09 -17.31 8.90
C GLN A 478 -1.66 -18.77 8.81
N ALA A 479 -2.11 -19.63 9.73
CA ALA A 479 -1.77 -21.06 9.71
C ALA A 479 -2.28 -21.76 8.43
N PHE A 480 -3.52 -21.51 8.00
CA PHE A 480 -4.06 -22.02 6.73
C PHE A 480 -3.24 -21.55 5.52
N ASN A 481 -2.90 -20.25 5.47
CA ASN A 481 -2.14 -19.69 4.37
C ASN A 481 -0.68 -20.17 4.36
N ALA A 482 -0.04 -20.31 5.53
CA ALA A 482 1.30 -20.87 5.66
C ALA A 482 1.34 -22.35 5.23
N HIS A 483 0.33 -23.15 5.61
CA HIS A 483 0.18 -24.51 5.12
C HIS A 483 0.06 -24.54 3.59
N LEU A 484 -0.92 -23.83 3.02
CA LEU A 484 -1.13 -23.79 1.56
C LEU A 484 0.08 -23.26 0.79
N ARG A 485 0.85 -22.32 1.37
CA ARG A 485 2.09 -21.79 0.77
C ARG A 485 3.33 -22.67 0.99
N SER A 486 3.21 -23.79 1.71
CA SER A 486 4.25 -24.84 1.77
C SER A 486 3.98 -26.00 0.80
N LEU A 487 2.78 -26.09 0.23
CA LEU A 487 2.42 -27.11 -0.77
C LEU A 487 2.97 -26.78 -2.17
N PRO A 488 3.27 -27.80 -3.00
CA PRO A 488 3.58 -27.61 -4.42
C PRO A 488 2.31 -27.26 -5.22
N LEU A 489 1.86 -26.01 -5.10
CA LEU A 489 0.66 -25.50 -5.78
C LEU A 489 0.79 -25.66 -7.31
N ALA A 490 -0.16 -26.36 -7.91
CA ALA A 490 -0.19 -26.67 -9.34
C ALA A 490 -1.15 -25.75 -10.11
N HIS A 491 -0.93 -25.67 -11.43
CA HIS A 491 -1.85 -25.01 -12.35
C HIS A 491 -3.00 -25.99 -12.68
N PRO A 492 -4.28 -25.56 -12.68
CA PRO A 492 -5.38 -26.40 -13.12
C PRO A 492 -5.22 -26.75 -14.62
N PRO A 493 -5.78 -27.87 -15.09
CA PRO A 493 -5.67 -28.28 -16.49
C PRO A 493 -6.17 -27.19 -17.44
N ARG A 494 -5.51 -27.08 -18.60
CA ARG A 494 -5.94 -26.19 -19.68
C ARG A 494 -7.10 -26.86 -20.43
N THR A 495 -8.28 -26.27 -20.29
CA THR A 495 -9.51 -26.54 -21.06
C THR A 495 -9.43 -25.92 -22.44
#